data_AF-A0A962GC99-F1
#
_entry.id   AF-A0A962GC99-F1
#
_cell.length_a   1.000
_cell.length_b   1.000
_cell.length_c   1.000
_cell.angle_alpha   90.00
_cell.angle_beta   90.00
_cell.angle_gamma   90.00
#
_symmetry.space_group_name_H-M   'P 1'
#
loop_
_entity.id
_entity.type
_entity.pdbx_description
1 polymer ?
#
loop_
_entity_poly.entity_id
_entity_poly.type
_entity_poly.pdbx_seq_one_letter_code
_entity_poly.pdbx_strand_id
1 'polypeptide(L)'
;MNKQALRSLVIVLGDQLDPDSSAFDDFDPVLDRVWMAEVAAESTHVWSSKPRIALFLAAMRHFADALREAGRPLLYQRLDDADAAPDLASALRAAIASLGPERLVMTAPGDWRVLQSLRAVARDAGLELELRDDRHFYTTV
;
A
#
# COMPACT_ATOMS: atom_id res chain seq x y z
N MET A 1 -7.24 -9.16 -27.50
CA MET A 1 -7.63 -9.27 -26.08
C MET A 1 -7.50 -7.89 -25.46
N ASN A 2 -8.61 -7.22 -25.18
CA ASN A 2 -8.58 -5.98 -24.40
C ASN A 2 -8.10 -6.33 -23.00
N LYS A 3 -6.91 -5.83 -22.62
CA LYS A 3 -6.48 -5.84 -21.22
C LYS A 3 -7.44 -4.90 -20.50
N GLN A 4 -8.32 -5.42 -19.64
CA GLN A 4 -9.13 -4.55 -18.78
C GLN A 4 -8.18 -3.64 -18.01
N ALA A 5 -8.42 -2.33 -18.08
CA ALA A 5 -7.62 -1.36 -17.36
C ALA A 5 -7.84 -1.53 -15.85
N LEU A 6 -6.76 -1.43 -15.08
CA LEU A 6 -6.86 -1.50 -13.62
C LEU A 6 -7.46 -0.17 -13.14
N ARG A 7 -8.64 -0.23 -12.53
CA ARG A 7 -9.35 0.94 -12.02
C ARG A 7 -8.65 1.55 -10.82
N SER A 8 -8.29 0.75 -9.81
CA SER A 8 -7.66 1.26 -8.60
C SER A 8 -6.52 0.41 -8.08
N LEU A 9 -5.44 1.08 -7.70
CA LEU A 9 -4.40 0.49 -6.85
C LEU A 9 -4.64 0.95 -5.42
N VAL A 10 -5.07 0.02 -4.57
CA VAL A 10 -5.34 0.27 -3.15
C VAL A 10 -4.07 0.06 -2.35
N ILE A 11 -3.52 1.14 -1.80
CA ILE A 11 -2.29 1.15 -1.03
C ILE A 11 -2.61 0.80 0.43
N VAL A 12 -1.95 -0.23 0.96
CA VAL A 12 -2.04 -0.62 2.37
C VAL A 12 -0.65 -0.56 3.00
N LEU A 13 -0.52 0.28 4.03
CA LEU A 13 0.73 0.43 4.78
C LEU A 13 0.81 -0.55 5.96
N GLY A 14 2.01 -0.70 6.53
CA GLY A 14 2.28 -1.68 7.58
C GLY A 14 1.55 -1.46 8.91
N ASP A 15 1.00 -0.26 9.12
CA ASP A 15 0.18 0.13 10.28
C ASP A 15 -1.34 0.10 9.99
N GLN A 16 -1.75 -0.26 8.78
CA GLN A 16 -3.14 -0.21 8.31
C GLN A 16 -3.73 -1.60 8.02
N LEU A 17 -3.27 -2.63 8.75
CA LEU A 17 -3.57 -4.04 8.50
C LEU A 17 -4.97 -4.44 9.01
N ASP A 18 -6.00 -3.83 8.42
CA ASP A 18 -7.42 -4.00 8.75
C ASP A 18 -8.23 -4.44 7.51
N PRO A 19 -8.90 -5.61 7.52
CA PRO A 19 -9.73 -6.07 6.41
C PRO A 19 -10.96 -5.19 6.15
N ASP A 20 -11.43 -4.47 7.17
CA ASP A 20 -12.63 -3.62 7.14
C ASP A 20 -12.29 -2.13 6.90
N SER A 21 -11.03 -1.85 6.54
CA SER A 21 -10.54 -0.51 6.23
C SER A 21 -11.38 0.16 5.14
N SER A 22 -11.60 1.47 5.29
CA SER A 22 -12.28 2.32 4.30
C SER A 22 -11.61 2.27 2.93
N ALA A 23 -10.32 1.98 2.85
CA ALA A 23 -9.60 1.76 1.59
C ALA A 23 -10.21 0.65 0.72
N PHE A 24 -10.96 -0.27 1.34
CA PHE A 24 -11.61 -1.40 0.67
C PHE A 24 -13.10 -1.20 0.36
N ASP A 25 -13.69 -0.05 0.71
CA ASP A 25 -15.07 0.23 0.31
C ASP A 25 -15.19 0.23 -1.22
N ASP A 26 -16.23 -0.40 -1.75
CA ASP A 26 -16.49 -0.57 -3.19
C ASP A 26 -15.37 -1.27 -3.98
N PHE A 27 -14.50 -2.02 -3.29
CA PHE A 27 -13.43 -2.79 -3.92
C PHE A 27 -13.97 -3.87 -4.85
N ASP A 28 -13.52 -3.86 -6.10
CA ASP A 28 -13.85 -4.83 -7.13
C ASP A 28 -12.62 -5.69 -7.44
N PRO A 29 -12.60 -7.00 -7.09
CA PRO A 29 -11.48 -7.91 -7.38
C PRO A 29 -11.12 -8.06 -8.86
N VAL A 30 -12.00 -7.67 -9.79
CA VAL A 30 -11.72 -7.72 -11.23
C VAL A 30 -10.99 -6.45 -11.69
N LEU A 31 -11.34 -5.31 -11.09
CA LEU A 31 -10.88 -3.98 -11.53
C LEU A 31 -9.82 -3.38 -10.61
N ASP A 32 -9.67 -3.88 -9.40
CA ASP A 32 -8.80 -3.31 -8.38
C ASP A 32 -7.74 -4.30 -7.92
N ARG A 33 -6.67 -3.74 -7.36
CA ARG A 33 -5.56 -4.52 -6.81
C ARG A 33 -5.05 -3.85 -5.55
N VAL A 34 -4.73 -4.66 -4.55
CA VAL A 34 -4.05 -4.21 -3.34
C VAL A 34 -2.55 -4.14 -3.62
N TRP A 35 -1.89 -3.13 -3.04
CA TRP A 35 -0.44 -2.99 -3.07
C TRP A 35 0.10 -2.85 -1.64
N MET A 36 1.14 -3.63 -1.36
CA MET A 36 1.90 -3.60 -0.12
C MET A 36 3.38 -3.78 -0.43
N ALA A 37 4.25 -3.12 0.34
CA ALA A 37 5.69 -3.26 0.19
C ALA A 37 6.41 -3.21 1.53
N GLU A 38 7.31 -4.17 1.75
CA GLU A 38 8.33 -4.10 2.79
C GLU A 38 9.53 -3.32 2.25
N VAL A 39 9.96 -2.25 2.92
CA VAL A 39 11.12 -1.46 2.50
C VAL A 39 12.03 -1.12 3.68
N ALA A 40 13.34 -1.09 3.42
CA ALA A 40 14.35 -0.86 4.47
C ALA A 40 14.28 0.55 5.06
N ALA A 41 13.99 1.55 4.21
CA ALA A 41 13.98 2.97 4.57
C ALA A 41 13.09 3.27 5.80
N GLU A 42 11.94 2.60 5.92
CA GLU A 42 11.00 2.80 7.03
C GLU A 42 11.56 2.32 8.38
N SER A 43 12.39 1.27 8.38
CA SER A 43 13.04 0.76 9.60
C SER A 43 14.32 1.51 9.98
N THR A 44 14.88 2.30 9.06
CA THR A 44 16.10 3.08 9.27
C THR A 44 15.84 4.55 9.61
N HIS A 45 14.63 5.06 9.34
CA HIS A 45 14.28 6.46 9.62
C HIS A 45 14.18 6.74 11.13
N VAL A 46 13.57 5.81 11.87
CA VAL A 46 13.62 5.77 13.32
C VAL A 46 14.18 4.43 13.72
N TRP A 47 15.25 4.44 14.52
CA TRP A 47 15.87 3.21 15.01
C TRP A 47 14.83 2.31 15.65
N SER A 48 14.57 1.17 15.00
CA SER A 48 13.59 0.19 15.45
C SER A 48 14.31 -1.04 16.01
N SER A 49 13.79 -1.58 17.12
CA SER A 49 14.32 -2.81 17.67
C SER A 49 14.06 -3.99 16.73
N LYS A 50 14.96 -4.98 16.71
CA LYS A 50 14.77 -6.21 15.90
C LYS A 50 13.42 -6.89 16.15
N PRO A 51 12.91 -7.01 17.40
CA PRO A 51 11.59 -7.57 17.65
C PRO A 51 10.46 -6.77 17.02
N ARG A 52 10.54 -5.42 17.04
CA ARG A 52 9.53 -4.56 16.41
C ARG A 52 9.51 -4.79 14.89
N ILE A 53 10.68 -4.79 14.25
CA ILE A 53 10.78 -5.05 12.80
C ILE A 53 10.18 -6.41 12.45
N ALA A 54 10.57 -7.46 13.19
CA ALA A 54 10.05 -8.80 12.98
C ALA A 54 8.52 -8.88 13.15
N LEU A 55 7.97 -8.22 14.18
CA LEU A 55 6.53 -8.16 14.41
C LEU A 55 5.79 -7.49 13.25
N PHE A 56 6.27 -6.32 12.79
CA PHE A 56 5.65 -5.58 11.69
C PHE A 56 5.68 -6.39 10.38
N LEU A 57 6.85 -6.93 10.01
CA LEU A 57 6.97 -7.72 8.78
C LEU A 57 6.12 -9.01 8.84
N ALA A 58 6.09 -9.69 9.99
CA ALA A 58 5.24 -10.87 10.16
C ALA A 58 3.76 -10.50 10.02
N ALA A 59 3.29 -9.45 10.69
CA ALA A 59 1.91 -8.99 10.60
C ALA A 59 1.52 -8.64 9.15
N MET A 60 2.38 -7.89 8.44
CA MET A 60 2.15 -7.55 7.03
C MET A 60 2.03 -8.80 6.14
N ARG A 61 2.89 -9.80 6.34
CA ARG A 61 2.86 -11.06 5.57
C ARG A 61 1.61 -11.88 5.85
N HIS A 62 1.23 -12.03 7.12
CA HIS A 62 -0.02 -12.71 7.48
C HIS A 62 -1.25 -11.98 6.94
N PHE A 63 -1.26 -10.64 6.96
CA PHE A 63 -2.34 -9.86 6.37
C PHE A 63 -2.40 -10.03 4.84
N ALA A 64 -1.25 -10.03 4.17
CA ALA A 64 -1.16 -10.30 2.74
C ALA A 64 -1.77 -11.66 2.36
N ASP A 65 -1.54 -12.69 3.17
CA ASP A 65 -2.12 -14.01 2.96
C ASP A 65 -3.64 -13.99 3.20
N ALA A 66 -4.11 -13.33 4.27
CA ALA A 66 -5.54 -13.15 4.52
C ALA A 66 -6.27 -12.42 3.38
N LEU A 67 -5.65 -11.38 2.78
CA LEU A 67 -6.20 -10.69 1.61
C LEU A 67 -6.34 -11.63 0.40
N ARG A 68 -5.34 -12.47 0.14
CA ARG A 68 -5.37 -13.45 -0.95
C ARG A 68 -6.45 -14.50 -0.72
N GLU A 69 -6.57 -15.01 0.50
CA GLU A 69 -7.62 -15.95 0.90
C GLU A 69 -9.02 -15.35 0.75
N ALA A 70 -9.17 -14.05 1.03
CA ALA A 70 -10.40 -13.29 0.80
C ALA A 70 -10.66 -12.95 -0.68
N GLY A 71 -9.82 -13.43 -1.61
CA GLY A 71 -9.99 -13.21 -3.05
C GLY A 71 -9.61 -11.80 -3.54
N ARG A 72 -8.88 -11.02 -2.74
CA ARG A 72 -8.40 -9.69 -3.14
C ARG A 72 -7.06 -9.84 -3.87
N PRO A 73 -6.96 -9.45 -5.16
CA PRO A 73 -5.69 -9.50 -5.88
C PRO A 73 -4.68 -8.60 -5.18
N LEU A 74 -3.47 -9.11 -4.95
CA LEU A 74 -2.43 -8.42 -4.19
C LEU A 74 -1.10 -8.43 -4.95
N LEU A 75 -0.51 -7.24 -5.09
CA LEU A 75 0.91 -7.05 -5.42
C LEU A 75 1.67 -6.79 -4.11
N TYR A 76 2.53 -7.73 -3.72
CA TYR A 76 3.31 -7.66 -2.49
C TYR A 76 4.80 -7.72 -2.81
N GLN A 77 5.57 -6.70 -2.39
CA GLN A 77 7.04 -6.72 -2.45
C GLN A 77 7.59 -7.06 -1.07
N ARG A 78 8.47 -8.07 -1.00
CA ARG A 78 9.17 -8.42 0.24
C ARG A 78 10.51 -7.70 0.34
N LEU A 79 11.02 -7.59 1.56
CA LEU A 79 12.28 -6.91 1.86
C LEU A 79 13.50 -7.69 1.32
N ASP A 80 13.35 -9.00 1.19
CA ASP A 80 14.37 -9.94 0.74
C ASP A 80 14.29 -10.28 -0.76
N ASP A 81 13.38 -9.62 -1.50
CA ASP A 81 13.33 -9.76 -2.96
C ASP A 81 14.59 -9.17 -3.60
N ALA A 82 15.13 -9.85 -4.62
CA ALA A 82 16.38 -9.44 -5.29
C ALA A 82 16.31 -8.02 -5.88
N ASP A 83 15.11 -7.62 -6.34
CA ASP A 83 14.83 -6.32 -6.94
C ASP A 83 13.99 -5.42 -5.99
N ALA A 84 14.05 -5.67 -4.67
CA ALA A 84 13.32 -4.88 -3.68
C ALA A 84 13.71 -3.39 -3.77
N ALA A 85 12.72 -2.55 -4.05
CA ALA A 85 12.95 -1.11 -4.09
C ALA A 85 13.36 -0.57 -2.69
N PRO A 86 14.23 0.44 -2.64
CA PRO A 86 14.82 0.92 -1.39
C PRO A 86 13.83 1.65 -0.46
N ASP A 87 12.76 2.22 -1.03
CA ASP A 87 11.75 3.01 -0.33
C ASP A 87 10.36 2.84 -0.94
N LEU A 88 9.33 3.27 -0.21
CA LEU A 88 7.93 3.17 -0.62
C LEU A 88 7.65 3.91 -1.93
N ALA A 89 8.31 5.06 -2.16
CA ALA A 89 8.10 5.85 -3.35
C ALA A 89 8.57 5.11 -4.62
N SER A 90 9.75 4.50 -4.56
CA SER A 90 10.33 3.73 -5.65
C SER A 90 9.54 2.45 -5.90
N ALA A 91 9.12 1.76 -4.84
CA ALA A 91 8.26 0.57 -4.93
C ALA A 91 6.91 0.92 -5.58
N LEU A 92 6.28 2.03 -5.17
CA LEU A 92 5.01 2.48 -5.73
C LEU A 92 5.14 2.90 -7.20
N ARG A 93 6.22 3.62 -7.57
CA ARG A 93 6.50 3.96 -8.98
C ARG A 93 6.61 2.72 -9.86
N ALA A 94 7.31 1.70 -9.38
CA ALA A 94 7.45 0.42 -10.11
C ALA A 94 6.09 -0.28 -10.26
N ALA A 95 5.26 -0.29 -9.22
CA ALA A 95 3.92 -0.87 -9.27
C ALA A 95 3.00 -0.12 -10.25
N ILE A 96 3.02 1.22 -10.23
CA ILE A 96 2.25 2.05 -11.18
C ILE A 96 2.68 1.76 -12.62
N ALA A 97 3.98 1.71 -12.89
CA ALA A 97 4.49 1.44 -14.23
C ALA A 97 4.13 0.02 -14.72
N SER A 98 4.10 -0.97 -13.82
CA SER A 98 3.77 -2.36 -14.14
C SER A 98 2.26 -2.57 -14.39
N LEU A 99 1.43 -1.97 -13.53
CA LEU A 99 -0.01 -2.25 -13.50
C LEU A 99 -0.84 -1.25 -14.31
N GLY A 100 -0.40 0.01 -14.42
CA GLY A 100 -1.13 1.09 -15.07
C GLY A 100 -2.51 1.36 -14.46
N PRO A 101 -2.63 1.63 -13.15
CA PRO A 101 -3.91 1.99 -12.53
C PRO A 101 -4.45 3.34 -13.03
N GLU A 102 -5.76 3.51 -13.02
CA GLU A 102 -6.42 4.79 -13.30
C GLU A 102 -6.39 5.75 -12.10
N ARG A 103 -6.44 5.22 -10.87
CA ARG A 103 -6.28 6.00 -9.63
C ARG A 103 -5.62 5.20 -8.51
N LEU A 104 -5.17 5.92 -7.48
CA LEU A 104 -4.66 5.37 -6.23
C LEU A 104 -5.66 5.65 -5.11
N VAL A 105 -5.83 4.68 -4.21
CA VAL A 105 -6.70 4.82 -3.02
C VAL A 105 -5.88 4.44 -1.79
N MET A 106 -5.96 5.22 -0.73
CA MET A 106 -5.31 4.88 0.54
C MET A 106 -6.04 5.49 1.73
N THR A 107 -6.03 4.81 2.88
CA THR A 107 -6.43 5.43 4.16
C THR A 107 -5.36 6.41 4.60
N ALA A 108 -5.72 7.58 5.12
CA ALA A 108 -4.74 8.58 5.55
C ALA A 108 -3.65 7.94 6.47
N PRO A 109 -2.35 8.07 6.13
CA PRO A 109 -1.29 7.45 6.92
C PRO A 109 -0.99 8.26 8.18
N GLY A 110 -0.49 7.59 9.22
CA GLY A 110 -0.08 8.25 10.47
C GLY A 110 1.20 9.10 10.37
N ASP A 111 1.98 8.97 9.30
CA ASP A 111 3.22 9.72 9.06
C ASP A 111 3.07 10.70 7.88
N TRP A 112 3.21 12.00 8.18
CA TRP A 112 3.13 13.07 7.19
C TRP A 112 4.21 12.97 6.10
N ARG A 113 5.42 12.50 6.42
CA ARG A 113 6.49 12.28 5.44
C ARG A 113 6.07 11.23 4.41
N VAL A 114 5.49 10.11 4.87
CA VAL A 114 4.99 9.05 3.99
C VAL A 114 3.89 9.61 3.10
N LEU A 115 2.93 10.35 3.66
CA LEU A 115 1.87 10.99 2.88
C LEU A 115 2.41 11.89 1.76
N GLN A 116 3.36 12.78 2.08
CA GLN A 116 3.96 13.68 1.08
C GLN A 116 4.72 12.90 0.01
N SER A 117 5.44 11.84 0.40
CA SER A 117 6.18 10.99 -0.52
C SER A 117 5.27 10.31 -1.53
N LEU A 118 4.18 9.69 -1.08
CA LEU A 118 3.22 8.99 -1.94
C LEU A 118 2.41 9.98 -2.80
N ARG A 119 2.03 11.14 -2.26
CA ARG A 119 1.41 12.23 -3.04
C ARG A 119 2.32 12.74 -4.16
N ALA A 120 3.61 12.85 -3.90
CA ALA A 120 4.56 13.25 -4.92
C ALA A 120 4.62 12.20 -6.05
N VAL A 121 4.67 10.91 -5.72
CA VAL A 121 4.63 9.82 -6.71
C VAL A 121 3.34 9.85 -7.53
N ALA A 122 2.18 10.02 -6.89
CA ALA A 122 0.89 10.12 -7.57
C ALA A 122 0.88 11.29 -8.57
N ARG A 123 1.30 12.48 -8.13
CA ARG A 123 1.39 13.68 -8.97
C ARG A 123 2.36 13.49 -10.13
N ASP A 124 3.53 12.93 -9.90
CA ASP A 124 4.54 12.68 -10.95
C ASP A 124 4.02 11.68 -12.00
N ALA A 125 3.16 10.74 -11.59
CA ALA A 125 2.49 9.78 -12.47
C ALA A 125 1.22 10.34 -13.13
N GLY A 126 0.78 11.56 -12.77
CA GLY A 126 -0.48 12.13 -13.26
C GLY A 126 -1.73 11.41 -12.74
N LEU A 127 -1.63 10.73 -11.59
CA LEU A 127 -2.72 9.96 -10.98
C LEU A 127 -3.34 10.71 -9.81
N GLU A 128 -4.65 10.58 -9.67
CA GLU A 128 -5.35 10.98 -8.44
C GLU A 128 -5.00 10.01 -7.30
N LEU A 129 -4.75 10.57 -6.12
CA LEU A 129 -4.61 9.82 -4.87
C LEU A 129 -5.79 10.18 -3.96
N GLU A 130 -6.79 9.30 -3.97
CA GLU A 130 -7.97 9.38 -3.12
C GLU A 130 -7.57 8.99 -1.69
N LEU A 131 -7.72 9.93 -0.74
CA LEU A 131 -7.54 9.65 0.67
C LEU A 131 -8.88 9.34 1.32
N ARG A 132 -8.93 8.22 2.03
CA ARG A 132 -10.11 7.82 2.80
C ARG A 132 -9.85 7.94 4.29
N ASP A 133 -10.92 8.19 5.03
CA ASP A 133 -10.88 8.38 6.48
C ASP A 133 -10.49 7.08 7.19
N ASP A 134 -9.71 7.22 8.25
CA ASP A 134 -9.41 6.10 9.14
C ASP A 134 -10.53 5.94 10.18
N ARG A 135 -11.30 4.86 10.06
CA ARG A 135 -12.45 4.54 10.93
C ARG A 135 -12.05 4.10 12.34
N HIS A 136 -10.75 3.90 12.61
CA HIS A 136 -10.26 3.63 13.96
C HIS A 136 -10.33 4.86 14.88
N PHE A 137 -10.46 6.06 14.32
CA PHE A 137 -10.55 7.31 15.08
C PHE A 137 -11.98 7.86 15.10
N TYR A 138 -12.38 8.43 16.24
CA TYR A 138 -13.72 9.01 16.42
C TYR A 138 -13.94 10.35 15.69
N THR A 139 -12.90 10.93 15.09
CA THR A 139 -12.94 12.23 14.41
C THR A 139 -12.22 12.15 13.07
N THR A 140 -12.76 12.82 12.06
CA THR A 140 -12.11 12.98 10.75
C THR A 140 -11.00 14.04 10.83
N VAL A 141 -9.99 13.93 9.96
CA VAL A 141 -8.84 14.84 9.85
C VAL A 141 -8.94 15.80 8.67
#